data_AF-A0A3N7EDR8-F1
#
_entry.id   AF-A0A3N7EDR8-F1
#
_cell.length_a   1.000
_cell.length_b   1.000
_cell.length_c   1.000
_cell.angle_alpha   90.00
_cell.angle_beta   90.00
_cell.angle_gamma   90.00
#
_symmetry.space_group_name_H-M   'P 1'
#
loop_
_entity.id
_entity.type
_entity.pdbx_description
1 polymer ?
#
loop_
_entity_poly.entity_id
_entity_poly.type
_entity_poly.pdbx_seq_one_letter_code
_entity_poly.pdbx_strand_id
1 'polypeptide(L)'
;MIYEMGCGEMACRNDSLIFPAMEAAKKADATLLLMGLDLSIEAENLDRVDLLLPGYQTQLINQVAQVSRGPVILIIMSAGGVYISFARDNDKIQAILWVGHPGQEGGRGIADVVFGKYNPGGRLPLTWYESSYVDMLPMTSMPLRPVDSFGYPGRTYKFYNGSTVYPFGYGLSYTEFRNELASPAEAYLEIKLNKYQQLMP
;
A
#
# COMPACT_ATOMS: atom_id res chain seq x y z
N MET A 1 -1.80 9.77 -26.18
CA MET A 1 -1.68 9.78 -24.70
C MET A 1 -2.17 11.14 -24.24
N ILE A 2 -3.19 11.16 -23.38
CA ILE A 2 -3.74 12.40 -22.81
C ILE A 2 -3.19 12.47 -21.39
N TYR A 3 -2.68 13.62 -20.99
CA TYR A 3 -2.21 13.88 -19.64
C TYR A 3 -2.99 15.07 -19.11
N GLU A 4 -3.55 14.90 -17.92
CA GLU A 4 -4.18 15.97 -17.16
C GLU A 4 -3.70 15.89 -15.72
N MET A 5 -3.42 17.04 -15.14
CA MET A 5 -3.14 17.14 -13.73
C MET A 5 -4.46 17.10 -12.97
N GLY A 6 -4.59 16.24 -11.95
CA GLY A 6 -5.82 16.17 -11.15
C GLY A 6 -5.77 17.02 -9.87
N CYS A 7 -4.58 17.25 -9.32
CA CYS A 7 -4.31 18.11 -8.17
C CYS A 7 -3.07 18.97 -8.48
N GLY A 8 -3.10 20.25 -8.13
CA GLY A 8 -1.99 21.18 -8.39
C GLY A 8 -0.76 20.99 -7.48
N GLU A 9 -0.96 20.34 -6.34
CA GLU A 9 0.06 20.04 -5.33
C GLU A 9 -0.28 18.71 -4.63
N MET A 10 0.71 18.09 -3.98
CA MET A 10 0.54 16.80 -3.30
C MET A 10 -0.52 16.84 -2.19
N ALA A 11 -0.58 17.96 -1.45
CA ALA A 11 -1.60 18.20 -0.43
C ALA A 11 -3.03 18.28 -0.98
N CYS A 12 -3.18 18.40 -2.32
CA CYS A 12 -4.43 18.45 -3.06
C CYS A 12 -5.53 19.27 -2.36
N ARG A 13 -5.25 20.55 -2.07
CA ARG A 13 -6.13 21.42 -1.25
C ARG A 13 -7.39 21.91 -1.95
N ASN A 14 -7.47 21.78 -3.27
CA ASN A 14 -8.65 22.15 -4.06
C ASN A 14 -8.95 21.08 -5.12
N ASP A 15 -10.18 21.14 -5.63
CA ASP A 15 -10.75 20.19 -6.59
C ASP A 15 -10.87 20.75 -8.01
N SER A 16 -10.34 21.95 -8.26
CA SER A 16 -10.55 22.69 -9.52
C SER A 16 -10.03 21.95 -10.76
N LEU A 17 -9.06 21.04 -10.57
CA LEU A 17 -8.44 20.23 -11.62
C LEU A 17 -9.07 18.83 -11.78
N ILE A 18 -10.02 18.46 -10.90
CA ILE A 18 -10.70 17.16 -10.99
C ILE A 18 -11.56 17.09 -12.26
N PHE A 19 -12.30 18.15 -12.58
CA PHE A 19 -13.17 18.16 -13.76
C PHE A 19 -12.41 17.98 -15.09
N PRO A 20 -11.30 18.71 -15.36
CA PRO A 20 -10.43 18.41 -16.50
C PRO A 20 -9.94 16.95 -16.54
N ALA A 21 -9.50 16.40 -15.41
CA ALA A 21 -9.04 15.01 -15.32
C ALA A 21 -10.15 14.00 -15.66
N MET A 22 -11.38 14.26 -15.21
CA MET A 22 -12.57 13.48 -15.57
C MET A 22 -12.84 13.51 -17.08
N GLU A 23 -12.73 14.67 -17.72
CA GLU A 23 -12.93 14.80 -19.18
C GLU A 23 -11.88 14.06 -20.00
N ALA A 24 -10.63 14.02 -19.55
CA ALA A 24 -9.60 13.20 -20.17
C ALA A 24 -9.89 11.70 -20.01
N ALA A 25 -10.30 11.28 -18.81
CA ALA A 25 -10.59 9.89 -18.50
C ALA A 25 -11.77 9.32 -19.32
N LYS A 26 -12.77 10.14 -19.64
CA LYS A 26 -13.89 9.76 -20.54
C LYS A 26 -13.43 9.42 -21.96
N LYS A 27 -12.32 10.02 -22.43
CA LYS A 27 -11.81 9.87 -23.80
C LYS A 27 -10.75 8.77 -23.92
N ALA A 28 -10.21 8.28 -22.79
CA ALA A 28 -9.14 7.30 -22.76
C ALA A 28 -9.66 5.86 -22.74
N ASP A 29 -8.98 4.96 -23.45
CA ASP A 29 -9.29 3.52 -23.45
C ASP A 29 -8.84 2.83 -22.16
N ALA A 30 -7.91 3.42 -21.42
CA ALA A 30 -7.49 3.04 -20.08
C ALA A 30 -6.99 4.29 -19.34
N THR A 31 -7.15 4.35 -18.02
CA THR A 31 -6.75 5.50 -17.20
C THR A 31 -5.71 5.08 -16.16
N LEU A 32 -4.56 5.76 -16.13
CA LEU A 32 -3.57 5.61 -15.08
C LEU A 32 -3.70 6.79 -14.11
N LEU A 33 -3.94 6.51 -12.83
CA LEU A 33 -4.01 7.51 -11.77
C LEU A 33 -2.77 7.39 -10.89
N LEU A 34 -1.96 8.45 -10.82
CA LEU A 34 -0.78 8.49 -9.95
C LEU A 34 -1.13 9.33 -8.71
N MET A 35 -1.16 8.69 -7.56
CA MET A 35 -1.60 9.25 -6.27
C MET A 35 -0.60 8.86 -5.18
N GLY A 36 -0.69 9.47 -4.01
CA GLY A 36 0.13 9.09 -2.86
C GLY A 36 0.57 10.25 -2.00
N LEU A 37 1.86 10.29 -1.69
CA LEU A 37 2.50 11.19 -0.72
C LEU A 37 3.87 11.64 -1.25
N ASP A 38 4.41 12.70 -0.66
CA ASP A 38 5.77 13.17 -0.88
C ASP A 38 6.40 13.67 0.44
N LEU A 39 7.61 14.24 0.34
CA LEU A 39 8.35 14.77 1.48
C LEU A 39 7.68 15.98 2.16
N SER A 40 6.63 16.57 1.58
CA SER A 40 5.82 17.59 2.25
C SER A 40 4.79 17.01 3.21
N ILE A 41 4.55 15.69 3.15
CA ILE A 41 3.58 14.97 3.99
C ILE A 41 4.27 13.96 4.91
N GLU A 42 5.33 13.29 4.44
CA GLU A 42 6.10 12.32 5.23
C GLU A 42 7.61 12.53 5.03
N ALA A 43 8.31 12.92 6.09
CA ALA A 43 9.75 13.15 6.05
C ALA A 43 10.40 12.94 7.42
N GLU A 44 11.73 13.00 7.46
CA GLU A 44 12.45 13.06 8.72
C GLU A 44 12.01 14.33 9.51
N ASN A 45 11.54 14.13 10.74
CA ASN A 45 10.88 15.15 11.59
C ASN A 45 9.47 15.60 11.14
N LEU A 46 8.85 14.89 10.19
CA LEU A 46 7.47 15.13 9.79
C LEU A 46 6.69 13.81 9.80
N ASP A 47 6.04 13.56 10.94
CA ASP A 47 5.17 12.40 11.12
C ASP A 47 3.78 12.66 10.55
N ARG A 48 3.22 11.63 9.90
CA ARG A 48 1.80 11.64 9.48
C ARG A 48 0.90 11.43 10.68
N VAL A 49 -0.21 12.16 10.74
CA VAL A 49 -1.21 12.03 11.82
C VAL A 49 -2.31 11.04 11.51
N ASP A 50 -2.47 10.66 10.25
CA ASP A 50 -3.45 9.69 9.77
C ASP A 50 -2.89 8.89 8.58
N LEU A 51 -3.66 7.92 8.10
CA LEU A 51 -3.30 7.07 6.96
C LEU A 51 -4.01 7.48 5.66
N LEU A 52 -4.80 8.54 5.66
CA LEU A 52 -5.61 8.95 4.51
C LEU A 52 -4.72 9.51 3.40
N LEU A 53 -5.23 9.47 2.17
CA LEU A 53 -4.65 10.27 1.09
C LEU A 53 -4.95 11.76 1.34
N PRO A 54 -4.00 12.67 1.10
CA PRO A 54 -4.17 14.07 1.46
C PRO A 54 -5.15 14.79 0.53
N GLY A 55 -5.94 15.68 1.14
CA GLY A 55 -6.86 16.57 0.45
C GLY A 55 -7.88 15.83 -0.43
N TYR A 56 -8.08 16.33 -1.64
CA TYR A 56 -9.09 15.82 -2.58
C TYR A 56 -8.64 14.60 -3.40
N GLN A 57 -7.50 13.97 -3.11
CA GLN A 57 -7.05 12.79 -3.88
C GLN A 57 -8.06 11.64 -3.87
N THR A 58 -8.67 11.33 -2.73
CA THR A 58 -9.72 10.30 -2.64
C THR A 58 -10.92 10.64 -3.53
N GLN A 59 -11.33 11.91 -3.55
CA GLN A 59 -12.43 12.39 -4.39
C GLN A 59 -12.06 12.31 -5.88
N LEU A 60 -10.84 12.71 -6.24
CA LEU A 60 -10.31 12.62 -7.60
C LEU A 60 -10.33 11.17 -8.09
N ILE A 61 -9.84 10.22 -7.29
CA ILE A 61 -9.85 8.79 -7.66
C ILE A 61 -11.27 8.32 -7.91
N ASN A 62 -12.20 8.59 -6.99
CA ASN A 62 -13.58 8.14 -7.11
C ASN A 62 -14.30 8.74 -8.33
N GLN A 63 -14.16 10.05 -8.54
CA GLN A 63 -14.83 10.73 -9.65
C GLN A 63 -14.25 10.34 -11.00
N VAL A 64 -12.93 10.20 -11.11
CA VAL A 64 -12.30 9.72 -12.35
C VAL A 64 -12.70 8.28 -12.62
N ALA A 65 -12.61 7.39 -11.62
CA ALA A 65 -13.01 5.99 -11.78
C ALA A 65 -14.47 5.82 -12.22
N GLN A 66 -15.37 6.69 -11.74
CA GLN A 66 -16.79 6.67 -12.11
C GLN A 66 -17.02 7.00 -13.58
N VAL A 67 -16.26 7.95 -14.16
CA VAL A 67 -16.47 8.43 -15.54
C VAL A 67 -15.54 7.79 -16.56
N SER A 68 -14.48 7.12 -16.12
CA SER A 68 -13.55 6.40 -17.00
C SER A 68 -14.29 5.41 -17.90
N ARG A 69 -14.00 5.50 -19.20
CA ARG A 69 -14.55 4.58 -20.20
C ARG A 69 -13.96 3.18 -20.06
N GLY A 70 -12.66 3.11 -19.80
CA GLY A 70 -11.89 1.87 -19.68
C GLY A 70 -11.48 1.51 -18.25
N PRO A 71 -10.60 0.50 -18.08
CA PRO A 71 -10.04 0.14 -16.79
C PRO A 71 -9.25 1.31 -16.17
N VAL A 72 -9.39 1.47 -14.86
CA VAL A 72 -8.55 2.37 -14.08
C VAL A 72 -7.46 1.58 -13.35
N ILE A 73 -6.22 2.04 -13.49
CA ILE A 73 -5.06 1.51 -12.76
C ILE A 73 -4.59 2.61 -11.82
N LEU A 74 -4.68 2.35 -10.53
CA LEU A 74 -4.25 3.25 -9.48
C LEU A 74 -2.80 2.93 -9.09
N ILE A 75 -1.92 3.91 -9.20
CA ILE A 75 -0.51 3.82 -8.84
C ILE A 75 -0.29 4.67 -7.60
N ILE A 76 0.14 4.03 -6.50
CA ILE A 76 0.37 4.67 -5.21
C ILE A 76 1.87 4.85 -4.96
N MET A 77 2.30 6.09 -4.84
CA MET A 77 3.65 6.51 -4.50
C MET A 77 3.69 6.96 -3.04
N SER A 78 4.22 6.12 -2.15
CA SER A 78 4.31 6.42 -0.71
C SER A 78 5.38 5.56 -0.06
N ALA A 79 6.02 6.06 1.01
CA ALA A 79 6.99 5.30 1.79
C ALA A 79 6.30 4.19 2.61
N GLY A 80 5.12 4.47 3.14
CA GLY A 80 4.33 3.55 3.97
C GLY A 80 2.95 3.26 3.41
N GLY A 81 2.18 2.49 4.17
CA GLY A 81 0.78 2.19 3.85
C GLY A 81 -0.09 3.45 3.89
N VAL A 82 -1.09 3.47 3.01
CA VAL A 82 -2.15 4.47 2.96
C VAL A 82 -3.50 3.76 2.94
N TYR A 83 -4.52 4.39 3.52
CA TYR A 83 -5.87 3.87 3.57
C TYR A 83 -6.54 4.06 2.21
N ILE A 84 -6.68 2.95 1.48
CA ILE A 84 -7.28 2.92 0.12
C ILE A 84 -8.32 1.79 -0.03
N SER A 85 -8.97 1.37 1.06
CA SER A 85 -10.03 0.34 1.01
C SER A 85 -11.14 0.74 0.02
N PHE A 86 -11.48 2.02 -0.08
CA PHE A 86 -12.44 2.55 -1.06
C PHE A 86 -12.04 2.26 -2.52
N ALA A 87 -10.74 2.20 -2.83
CA ALA A 87 -10.25 1.93 -4.17
C ALA A 87 -10.15 0.42 -4.43
N ARG A 88 -9.74 -0.36 -3.43
CA ARG A 88 -9.69 -1.82 -3.48
C ARG A 88 -11.08 -2.41 -3.75
N ASP A 89 -12.11 -1.82 -3.14
CA ASP A 89 -13.48 -2.31 -3.20
C ASP A 89 -14.29 -1.68 -4.36
N ASN A 90 -13.62 -0.97 -5.29
CA ASN A 90 -14.26 -0.31 -6.43
C ASN A 90 -14.02 -1.09 -7.74
N ASP A 91 -15.08 -1.65 -8.31
CA ASP A 91 -15.03 -2.47 -9.53
C ASP A 91 -14.44 -1.77 -10.78
N LYS A 92 -14.42 -0.43 -10.80
CA LYS A 92 -13.80 0.33 -11.89
C LYS A 92 -12.27 0.37 -11.82
N ILE A 93 -11.72 0.17 -10.63
CA ILE A 93 -10.28 0.15 -10.38
C ILE A 93 -9.81 -1.30 -10.48
N GLN A 94 -9.34 -1.66 -11.67
CA GLN A 94 -8.97 -3.05 -11.97
C GLN A 94 -7.60 -3.44 -11.44
N ALA A 95 -6.74 -2.46 -11.15
CA ALA A 95 -5.42 -2.73 -10.59
C ALA A 95 -4.97 -1.60 -9.66
N ILE A 96 -4.25 -1.99 -8.60
CA ILE A 96 -3.58 -1.08 -7.67
C ILE A 96 -2.12 -1.49 -7.62
N LEU A 97 -1.21 -0.56 -7.93
CA LEU A 97 0.23 -0.75 -7.93
C LEU A 97 0.86 0.16 -6.88
N TRP A 98 1.45 -0.40 -5.83
CA TRP A 98 2.28 0.35 -4.89
C TRP A 98 3.74 0.30 -5.31
N VAL A 99 4.39 1.46 -5.36
CA VAL A 99 5.73 1.61 -5.96
C VAL A 99 6.76 2.23 -5.01
N GLY A 100 6.42 2.41 -3.74
CA GLY A 100 7.29 3.12 -2.80
C GLY A 100 7.48 4.59 -3.22
N HIS A 101 8.67 5.13 -2.91
CA HIS A 101 9.22 6.31 -3.57
C HIS A 101 10.14 5.85 -4.70
N PRO A 102 9.66 5.79 -5.94
CA PRO A 102 10.41 5.18 -7.01
C PRO A 102 11.48 6.20 -7.44
N GLY A 103 12.75 5.80 -7.40
CA GLY A 103 13.88 6.68 -7.71
C GLY A 103 13.89 7.21 -9.16
N GLN A 104 15.04 7.64 -9.66
CA GLN A 104 15.13 8.31 -10.97
C GLN A 104 14.58 7.49 -12.15
N GLU A 105 14.76 6.17 -12.14
CA GLU A 105 14.22 5.25 -13.15
C GLU A 105 12.80 4.74 -12.84
N GLY A 106 12.16 5.32 -11.82
CA GLY A 106 10.86 4.91 -11.31
C GLY A 106 9.76 4.89 -12.36
N GLY A 107 9.66 5.96 -13.15
CA GLY A 107 8.68 6.04 -14.23
C GLY A 107 8.85 4.95 -15.29
N ARG A 108 10.09 4.58 -15.61
CA ARG A 108 10.38 3.48 -16.54
C ARG A 108 10.00 2.13 -15.94
N GLY A 109 10.35 1.90 -14.67
CA GLY A 109 9.96 0.67 -13.97
C GLY A 109 8.44 0.47 -13.89
N ILE A 110 7.70 1.55 -13.60
CA ILE A 110 6.23 1.54 -13.61
C ILE A 110 5.70 1.17 -14.99
N ALA A 111 6.21 1.80 -16.04
CA ALA A 111 5.79 1.52 -17.41
C ALA A 111 6.08 0.05 -17.81
N ASP A 112 7.26 -0.47 -17.48
CA ASP A 112 7.62 -1.85 -17.81
C ASP A 112 6.69 -2.87 -17.11
N VAL A 113 6.24 -2.59 -15.88
CA VAL A 113 5.23 -3.41 -15.21
C VAL A 113 3.85 -3.25 -15.88
N VAL A 114 3.35 -2.02 -16.00
CA VAL A 114 2.00 -1.73 -16.53
C VAL A 114 1.80 -2.29 -17.95
N PHE A 115 2.82 -2.24 -18.80
CA PHE A 115 2.77 -2.77 -20.16
C PHE A 115 3.20 -4.25 -20.25
N GLY A 116 3.41 -4.93 -19.13
CA GLY A 116 3.69 -6.37 -19.08
C GLY A 116 5.08 -6.78 -19.57
N LYS A 117 6.02 -5.84 -19.74
CA LYS A 117 7.43 -6.16 -20.02
C LYS A 117 8.12 -6.82 -18.84
N TYR A 118 7.64 -6.55 -17.63
CA TYR A 118 8.10 -7.19 -16.41
C TYR A 118 6.90 -7.71 -15.60
N ASN A 119 6.99 -8.96 -15.13
CA ASN A 119 5.97 -9.54 -14.26
C ASN A 119 6.22 -9.09 -12.81
N PRO A 120 5.27 -8.38 -12.16
CA PRO A 120 5.46 -7.95 -10.78
C PRO A 120 5.61 -9.15 -9.85
N GLY A 121 6.62 -9.06 -8.97
CA GLY A 121 6.93 -10.09 -7.96
C GLY A 121 7.13 -9.52 -6.55
N GLY A 122 6.82 -8.23 -6.35
CA GLY A 122 6.96 -7.56 -5.06
C GLY A 122 6.01 -8.13 -4.01
N ARG A 123 6.45 -8.16 -2.75
CA ARG A 123 5.66 -8.53 -1.58
C ARG A 123 5.73 -7.40 -0.56
N LEU A 124 4.62 -7.08 0.08
CA LEU A 124 4.56 -5.99 1.03
C LEU A 124 5.47 -6.27 2.24
N PRO A 125 6.44 -5.39 2.54
CA PRO A 125 7.28 -5.51 3.73
C PRO A 125 6.58 -4.94 4.98
N LEU A 126 5.37 -4.41 4.85
CA LEU A 126 4.60 -3.76 5.89
C LEU A 126 3.11 -4.09 5.77
N THR A 127 2.41 -4.15 6.90
CA THR A 127 0.95 -4.28 6.94
C THR A 127 0.31 -2.93 6.67
N TRP A 128 -0.65 -2.88 5.74
CA TRP A 128 -1.46 -1.69 5.49
C TRP A 128 -2.69 -1.73 6.40
N TYR A 129 -2.71 -0.87 7.41
CA TYR A 129 -3.78 -0.81 8.40
C TYR A 129 -5.00 -0.04 7.89
N GLU A 130 -6.18 -0.39 8.42
CA GLU A 130 -7.37 0.47 8.29
C GLU A 130 -7.12 1.82 8.97
N SER A 131 -7.81 2.87 8.52
CA SER A 131 -7.61 4.23 9.06
C SER A 131 -7.84 4.29 10.57
N SER A 132 -8.79 3.52 11.11
CA SER A 132 -9.13 3.49 12.54
C SER A 132 -8.01 2.96 13.44
N TYR A 133 -6.97 2.34 12.87
CA TYR A 133 -5.84 1.83 13.64
C TYR A 133 -5.07 2.96 14.35
N VAL A 134 -5.02 4.17 13.76
CA VAL A 134 -4.32 5.32 14.35
C VAL A 134 -4.91 5.75 15.69
N ASP A 135 -6.19 5.45 15.93
CA ASP A 135 -6.91 5.76 17.16
C ASP A 135 -6.77 4.66 18.24
N MET A 136 -6.23 3.49 17.88
CA MET A 136 -6.13 2.33 18.80
C MET A 136 -4.96 2.45 19.78
N LEU A 137 -3.94 3.26 19.47
CA LEU A 137 -2.79 3.48 20.33
C LEU A 137 -2.13 4.84 20.04
N PRO A 138 -1.55 5.50 21.05
CA PRO A 138 -0.79 6.72 20.83
C PRO A 138 0.40 6.47 19.89
N MET A 139 0.65 7.41 18.98
CA MET A 139 1.80 7.33 18.07
C MET A 139 3.14 7.27 18.83
N THR A 140 3.21 7.87 20.01
CA THR A 140 4.37 7.86 20.92
C THR A 140 4.60 6.50 21.59
N SER A 141 3.66 5.58 21.50
CA SER A 141 3.75 4.25 22.12
C SER A 141 4.63 3.31 21.28
N MET A 142 5.86 3.06 21.71
CA MET A 142 6.83 2.22 20.99
C MET A 142 6.76 0.69 21.20
N PRO A 143 5.97 0.10 22.13
CA PRO A 143 5.79 -1.35 22.18
C PRO A 143 5.29 -1.93 20.85
N LEU A 144 5.98 -2.95 20.34
CA LEU A 144 5.55 -3.69 19.14
C LEU A 144 4.50 -4.77 19.45
N ARG A 145 4.54 -5.29 20.68
CA ARG A 145 3.64 -6.32 21.20
C ARG A 145 2.34 -5.68 21.70
N PRO A 146 1.25 -6.46 21.79
CA PRO A 146 0.03 -5.97 22.42
C PRO A 146 0.30 -5.64 23.89
N VAL A 147 -0.45 -4.69 24.42
CA VAL A 147 -0.39 -4.29 25.83
C VAL A 147 -1.80 -4.27 26.40
N ASP A 148 -2.19 -5.40 27.01
CA ASP A 148 -3.56 -5.66 27.45
C ASP A 148 -4.07 -4.62 28.45
N SER A 149 -3.21 -4.13 29.34
CA SER A 149 -3.59 -3.10 30.32
C SER A 149 -4.07 -1.78 29.70
N PHE A 150 -3.68 -1.51 28.45
CA PHE A 150 -4.10 -0.33 27.70
C PHE A 150 -4.99 -0.68 26.49
N GLY A 151 -5.28 -1.97 26.28
CA GLY A 151 -6.02 -2.45 25.11
C GLY A 151 -5.27 -2.27 23.78
N TYR A 152 -3.94 -2.13 23.80
CA TYR A 152 -3.18 -1.90 22.56
C TYR A 152 -3.03 -3.20 21.77
N PRO A 153 -3.38 -3.22 20.47
CA PRO A 153 -3.48 -4.45 19.68
C PRO A 153 -2.12 -4.96 19.12
N GLY A 154 -1.03 -4.23 19.35
CA GLY A 154 0.28 -4.51 18.75
C GLY A 154 0.43 -3.98 17.32
N ARG A 155 1.68 -3.84 16.84
CA ARG A 155 2.02 -3.05 15.64
C ARG A 155 2.48 -3.83 14.42
N THR A 156 2.59 -5.15 14.51
CA THR A 156 3.14 -5.98 13.42
C THR A 156 2.15 -7.07 13.03
N TYR A 157 2.30 -7.62 11.83
CA TYR A 157 1.49 -8.76 11.36
C TYR A 157 1.47 -9.97 12.30
N LYS A 158 2.50 -10.11 13.15
CA LYS A 158 2.60 -11.20 14.13
C LYS A 158 1.66 -11.01 15.34
N PHE A 159 1.31 -9.76 15.64
CA PHE A 159 0.62 -9.39 16.87
C PHE A 159 -0.75 -8.78 16.63
N TYR A 160 -0.89 -8.01 15.55
CA TYR A 160 -2.13 -7.39 15.17
C TYR A 160 -3.05 -8.40 14.46
N ASN A 161 -4.19 -8.70 15.09
CA ASN A 161 -5.20 -9.62 14.57
C ASN A 161 -6.43 -8.91 13.98
N GLY A 162 -6.39 -7.57 13.86
CA GLY A 162 -7.51 -6.80 13.31
C GLY A 162 -7.54 -6.81 11.78
N SER A 163 -8.52 -6.10 11.20
CA SER A 163 -8.64 -5.93 9.75
C SER A 163 -7.52 -5.06 9.19
N THR A 164 -7.14 -5.36 7.95
CA THR A 164 -6.07 -4.69 7.20
C THR A 164 -6.54 -4.43 5.79
N VAL A 165 -6.11 -3.31 5.20
CA VAL A 165 -6.31 -3.04 3.76
C VAL A 165 -5.57 -4.08 2.93
N TYR A 166 -4.28 -4.29 3.26
CA TYR A 166 -3.43 -5.34 2.72
C TYR A 166 -2.52 -5.92 3.82
N PRO A 167 -2.45 -7.25 3.97
CA PRO A 167 -1.61 -7.88 4.98
C PRO A 167 -0.12 -7.87 4.58
N PHE A 168 0.75 -8.04 5.57
CA PHE A 168 2.19 -8.28 5.32
C PHE A 168 2.41 -9.46 4.38
N GLY A 169 3.38 -9.33 3.47
CA GLY A 169 3.69 -10.35 2.46
C GLY A 169 2.70 -10.44 1.30
N TYR A 170 1.62 -9.64 1.29
CA TYR A 170 0.70 -9.60 0.17
C TYR A 170 1.39 -9.09 -1.10
N GLY A 171 1.02 -9.64 -2.25
CA GLY A 171 1.51 -9.24 -3.55
C GLY A 171 0.87 -10.08 -4.64
N LEU A 172 0.71 -9.50 -5.81
CA LEU A 172 0.15 -10.18 -6.98
C LEU A 172 1.21 -10.33 -8.05
N SER A 173 0.92 -11.19 -9.01
CA SER A 173 1.73 -11.44 -10.19
C SER A 173 0.80 -11.61 -11.39
N TYR A 174 1.30 -11.42 -12.60
CA TYR A 174 0.55 -11.75 -13.82
C TYR A 174 0.43 -13.26 -14.05
N THR A 175 1.16 -14.07 -13.28
CA THR A 175 1.10 -15.53 -13.32
C THR A 175 0.56 -16.08 -12.01
N GLU A 176 -0.10 -17.24 -12.09
CA GLU A 176 -0.57 -17.97 -10.93
C GLU A 176 0.51 -18.93 -10.41
N PHE A 177 0.68 -18.98 -9.10
CA PHE A 177 1.60 -19.91 -8.44
C PHE A 177 0.80 -20.88 -7.58
N ARG A 178 1.05 -22.18 -7.76
CA ARG A 178 0.50 -23.22 -6.89
C ARG A 178 1.64 -23.79 -6.05
N ASN A 179 1.55 -23.63 -4.74
CA ASN A 179 2.50 -24.20 -3.81
C ASN A 179 1.86 -25.40 -3.12
N GLU A 180 2.57 -26.52 -3.07
CA GLU A 180 2.17 -27.70 -2.31
C GLU A 180 3.18 -27.88 -1.17
N LEU A 181 2.66 -28.07 0.04
CA LEU A 181 3.50 -28.40 1.19
C LEU A 181 3.93 -29.86 1.04
N ALA A 182 5.16 -30.07 0.59
CA ALA A 182 5.80 -31.35 0.76
C ALA A 182 6.05 -31.55 2.26
N SER A 183 5.73 -32.74 2.78
CA SER A 183 6.18 -33.13 4.12
C SER A 183 7.66 -32.82 4.24
N PRO A 184 8.11 -32.10 5.29
CA PRO A 184 9.53 -32.05 5.54
C PRO A 184 10.02 -33.49 5.72
N ALA A 185 11.09 -33.88 5.03
CA ALA A 185 11.94 -34.90 5.59
C ALA A 185 12.36 -34.37 6.96
N GLU A 186 12.13 -35.13 8.04
CA GLU A 186 12.48 -34.71 9.39
C GLU A 186 13.93 -34.19 9.41
N ALA A 187 14.10 -32.87 9.51
CA ALA A 187 15.39 -32.24 9.57
C ALA A 187 15.76 -32.09 11.04
N TYR A 188 16.50 -33.08 11.56
CA TYR A 188 17.07 -33.00 12.90
C TYR A 188 18.29 -32.10 12.85
N LEU A 189 18.28 -31.04 13.67
CA LEU A 189 19.46 -30.25 13.95
C LEU A 189 20.04 -30.70 15.29
N GLU A 190 21.09 -31.52 15.27
CA GLU A 190 21.83 -31.87 16.48
C GLU A 190 22.59 -30.65 17.00
N ILE A 191 22.02 -29.96 17.99
CA ILE A 191 22.72 -28.89 18.70
C ILE A 191 23.45 -29.53 19.89
N LYS A 192 24.78 -29.59 19.81
CA LYS A 192 25.62 -29.94 20.98
C LYS A 192 25.62 -28.76 21.96
N LEU A 193 24.83 -28.88 23.02
CA LEU A 193 24.83 -27.92 24.11
C LEU A 193 26.16 -28.00 24.88
N ASN A 194 26.83 -26.86 25.10
CA ASN A 194 27.95 -26.77 26.03
C ASN A 194 27.42 -26.51 27.45
N LYS A 195 28.23 -26.72 28.49
CA LYS A 195 27.89 -26.62 29.93
C LYS A 195 27.29 -25.27 30.39
N TYR A 196 27.23 -24.28 29.50
CA TYR A 196 26.69 -22.94 29.75
C TYR A 196 25.34 -22.68 29.07
N GLN A 197 24.78 -23.63 28.31
CA GLN A 197 23.51 -23.49 27.61
C GLN A 197 22.48 -24.45 28.22
N GLN A 198 21.58 -23.92 29.05
CA GLN A 198 20.42 -24.65 29.56
C GLN A 198 19.20 -24.30 28.71
N LEU A 199 18.43 -25.31 28.32
CA LEU A 199 17.07 -25.11 27.81
C LEU A 199 16.20 -24.73 29.02
N MET A 200 15.64 -23.52 29.03
CA MET A 200 14.59 -23.18 30.00
C MET A 200 13.32 -23.99 29.67
N PRO A 201 12.63 -24.53 30.69
CA PRO A 201 11.40 -25.30 30.51
C PRO A 201 10.25 -24.49 29.95
#